data_AF-P28194-F1
#
_entry.id   AF-P28194-F1
#
_cell.length_a   1.000
_cell.length_b   1.000
_cell.length_c   1.000
_cell.angle_alpha   90.00
_cell.angle_beta   90.00
_cell.angle_gamma   90.00
#
_symmetry.space_group_name_H-M   'P 1'
#
loop_
_entity.id
_entity.type
_entity.pdbx_description
1 polymer ?
#
loop_
_entity_poly.entity_id
_entity_poly.type
_entity_poly.pdbx_seq_one_letter_code
_entity_poly.pdbx_strand_id
1 'polypeptide(L)'
;QGSKVIVMVTDLRESGKPKCERYFPENGEGVEYGSIHVETTQVTSYGGYQQRILAVKLAEEEVYDNDDGTEQNDEQTEEEPEVRYITHLQCKRWPDHGVPKSTSAIFRLYYKMLEYRPRDCEAPILV
;
A
#
# COMPACT_ATOMS: atom_id res chain seq x y z
N GLN A 1 2.28 -1.74 13.45
CA GLN A 1 3.64 -1.42 12.96
C GLN A 1 3.81 0.04 12.54
N GLY A 2 2.78 0.72 12.01
CA GLY A 2 2.87 2.16 11.69
C GLY A 2 3.72 2.48 10.46
N SER A 3 4.07 1.48 9.66
CA SER A 3 4.86 1.64 8.43
C SER A 3 4.15 2.54 7.43
N LYS A 4 4.86 3.56 6.94
CA LYS A 4 4.36 4.50 5.92
C LYS A 4 4.93 4.25 4.53
N VAL A 5 5.93 3.37 4.42
CA VAL A 5 6.63 3.08 3.17
C VAL A 5 6.77 1.56 2.99
N ILE A 6 6.42 1.08 1.81
CA ILE A 6 6.67 -0.28 1.32
C ILE A 6 7.59 -0.17 0.11
N VAL A 7 8.66 -0.96 0.07
CA VAL A 7 9.60 -1.03 -1.04
C VAL A 7 9.54 -2.44 -1.65
N MET A 8 8.87 -2.59 -2.79
CA MET A 8 8.81 -3.88 -3.49
C MET A 8 9.97 -3.96 -4.49
N VAL A 9 10.95 -4.85 -4.26
CA VAL A 9 12.13 -5.00 -5.14
C VAL A 9 11.98 -6.09 -6.20
N THR A 10 10.75 -6.49 -6.52
CA THR A 10 10.42 -7.55 -7.46
C THR A 10 9.25 -7.17 -8.37
N ASP A 11 9.12 -7.84 -9.50
CA ASP A 11 7.87 -7.83 -10.27
C ASP A 11 6.91 -8.93 -9.78
N LEU A 12 5.65 -8.88 -10.19
CA LEU A 12 4.68 -9.94 -9.88
C LEU A 12 5.08 -11.26 -10.58
N ARG A 13 5.64 -11.13 -11.79
CA ARG A 13 6.14 -12.24 -12.61
C ARG A 13 7.49 -11.90 -13.22
N GLU A 14 8.39 -12.87 -13.21
CA GLU A 14 9.73 -12.80 -13.81
C GLU A 14 9.91 -14.01 -14.74
N SER A 15 10.25 -13.77 -16.00
CA SER A 15 10.34 -14.81 -17.04
C SER A 15 9.14 -15.77 -17.05
N GLY A 16 7.93 -15.22 -16.89
CA GLY A 16 6.66 -15.96 -16.86
C GLY A 16 6.34 -16.68 -15.54
N LYS A 17 7.29 -16.77 -14.60
CA LYS A 17 7.10 -17.42 -13.30
C LYS A 17 6.57 -16.42 -12.28
N PRO A 18 5.55 -16.78 -11.48
CA PRO A 18 5.06 -15.92 -10.39
C PRO A 18 6.16 -15.75 -9.32
N LYS A 19 6.27 -14.52 -8.81
CA LYS A 19 7.23 -14.13 -7.75
C LYS A 19 6.54 -13.50 -6.55
N CYS A 20 5.47 -12.76 -6.79
CA CYS A 20 4.66 -12.14 -5.75
C CYS A 20 3.22 -12.04 -6.25
N GLU A 21 2.27 -12.37 -5.36
CA GLU A 21 0.86 -12.10 -5.63
C GLU A 21 0.58 -10.60 -5.50
N ARG A 22 -0.41 -10.11 -6.24
CA ARG A 22 -0.76 -8.70 -6.19
C ARG A 22 -1.57 -8.40 -4.92
N TYR A 23 -0.89 -7.85 -3.91
CA TYR A 23 -1.48 -7.46 -2.62
C TYR A 23 -1.96 -5.99 -2.57
N PHE A 24 -2.02 -5.33 -3.73
CA PHE A 24 -2.48 -3.95 -3.86
C PHE A 24 -3.50 -3.81 -5.01
N PRO A 25 -4.50 -2.93 -4.91
CA PRO A 25 -5.47 -2.69 -5.99
C PRO A 25 -4.87 -2.01 -7.23
N GLU A 26 -5.59 -2.00 -8.35
CA GLU A 26 -5.24 -1.12 -9.48
C GLU A 26 -5.54 0.34 -9.18
N ASN A 27 -5.02 1.25 -10.02
CA ASN A 27 -5.20 2.68 -9.83
C ASN A 27 -6.68 3.08 -9.88
N GLY A 28 -7.18 3.68 -8.81
CA GLY A 28 -8.59 4.04 -8.63
C GLY A 28 -9.47 2.92 -8.10
N GLU A 29 -8.92 1.75 -7.80
CA GLU A 29 -9.66 0.63 -7.20
C GLU A 29 -9.45 0.56 -5.68
N GLY A 30 -10.50 0.13 -4.98
CA GLY A 30 -10.49 -0.27 -3.57
C GLY A 30 -10.78 -1.77 -3.44
N VAL A 31 -10.07 -2.44 -2.54
CA VAL A 31 -10.21 -3.88 -2.25
C VAL A 31 -10.14 -4.11 -0.75
N GLU A 32 -11.01 -4.99 -0.27
CA GLU A 32 -10.97 -5.47 1.11
C GLU A 32 -10.04 -6.67 1.27
N TYR A 33 -9.20 -6.62 2.30
CA TYR A 33 -8.28 -7.68 2.68
C TYR A 33 -8.57 -8.06 4.14
N GLY A 34 -9.67 -8.80 4.36
CA GLY A 34 -10.16 -9.07 5.71
C GLY A 34 -10.65 -7.79 6.37
N SER A 35 -10.08 -7.43 7.51
CA SER A 35 -10.51 -6.25 8.29
C SER A 35 -9.96 -4.90 7.82
N ILE A 36 -9.29 -4.85 6.67
CA ILE A 36 -8.76 -3.61 6.10
C ILE A 36 -9.28 -3.38 4.69
N HIS A 37 -9.64 -2.14 4.40
CA HIS A 37 -9.89 -1.67 3.05
C HIS A 37 -8.63 -0.94 2.55
N VAL A 38 -8.17 -1.28 1.36
CA VAL A 38 -7.01 -0.67 0.72
C VAL A 38 -7.44 -0.11 -0.63
N GLU A 39 -7.14 1.15 -0.89
CA GLU A 39 -7.39 1.81 -2.17
C GLU A 39 -6.08 2.33 -2.77
N THR A 40 -5.86 2.11 -4.06
CA THR A 40 -4.75 2.77 -4.77
C THR A 40 -5.23 4.12 -5.33
N THR A 41 -4.99 5.19 -4.57
CA THR A 41 -5.46 6.55 -4.91
C THR A 41 -4.64 7.21 -6.02
N GLN A 42 -3.36 6.85 -6.16
CA GLN A 42 -2.48 7.42 -7.17
C GLN A 42 -1.42 6.42 -7.61
N VAL A 43 -1.10 6.39 -8.90
CA VAL A 43 0.06 5.69 -9.46
C VAL A 43 0.92 6.65 -10.30
N THR A 44 2.23 6.65 -10.08
CA THR A 44 3.20 7.42 -10.87
C THR A 44 4.34 6.54 -11.35
N SER A 45 4.58 6.55 -12.65
CA SER A 45 5.65 5.75 -13.27
C SER A 45 6.90 6.57 -13.48
N TYR A 46 8.00 6.13 -12.88
CA TYR A 46 9.33 6.64 -13.13
C TYR A 46 10.10 5.57 -13.90
N GLY A 47 11.02 5.97 -14.80
CA GLY A 47 11.64 5.02 -15.73
C GLY A 47 12.11 3.69 -15.10
N GLY A 48 12.60 3.68 -13.85
CA GLY A 48 13.05 2.47 -13.15
C GLY A 48 12.16 1.91 -12.03
N TYR A 49 11.14 2.64 -11.60
CA TYR A 49 10.29 2.23 -10.48
C TYR A 49 8.89 2.83 -10.61
N GLN A 50 7.90 2.20 -10.01
CA GLN A 50 6.53 2.69 -9.97
C GLN A 50 6.19 3.05 -8.52
N GLN A 51 5.62 4.23 -8.33
CA GLN A 51 5.11 4.69 -7.04
C GLN A 51 3.60 4.52 -7.01
N ARG A 52 3.06 4.06 -5.88
CA ARG A 52 1.63 4.11 -5.54
C ARG A 52 1.41 4.80 -4.21
N ILE A 53 0.29 5.50 -4.08
CA ILE A 53 -0.22 5.97 -2.80
C ILE A 53 -1.42 5.10 -2.43
N LEU A 54 -1.26 4.32 -1.37
CA LEU A 54 -2.29 3.44 -0.86
C LEU A 54 -3.01 4.12 0.32
N ALA A 55 -4.32 4.28 0.24
CA ALA A 55 -5.14 4.66 1.38
C ALA A 55 -5.61 3.40 2.09
N VAL A 56 -5.31 3.27 3.38
CA VAL A 56 -5.62 2.09 4.19
C VAL A 56 -6.48 2.51 5.37
N LYS A 57 -7.69 1.98 5.46
CA LYS A 57 -8.61 2.16 6.60
C LYS A 57 -9.10 0.80 7.10
N LEU A 58 -9.72 0.78 8.28
CA LEU A 58 -10.48 -0.39 8.72
C LEU A 58 -11.65 -0.59 7.75
N ALA A 59 -11.93 -1.85 7.41
CA ALA A 59 -13.13 -2.20 6.65
C ALA A 59 -14.37 -1.93 7.51
N GLU A 60 -15.47 -1.54 6.86
CA GLU A 60 -16.76 -1.36 7.53
C GLU A 60 -17.27 -2.73 7.97
N GLU A 61 -17.70 -2.87 9.23
CA GLU A 61 -18.33 -4.12 9.67
C GLU A 61 -19.69 -4.23 8.99
N GLU A 62 -19.98 -5.38 8.36
CA GLU A 62 -21.33 -5.69 7.90
C GLU A 62 -22.26 -5.82 9.12
N VAL A 63 -23.08 -4.79 9.35
CA VAL A 63 -24.14 -4.85 10.36
C VAL A 63 -25.21 -5.80 9.85
N TYR A 64 -25.25 -7.00 10.44
CA TYR A 64 -26.40 -7.89 10.27
C TYR A 64 -27.55 -7.32 11.09
N ASP A 65 -28.66 -7.00 10.43
CA ASP A 65 -29.91 -6.62 11.09
C ASP A 65 -30.33 -7.74 12.05
N ASN A 66 -30.03 -7.55 13.34
CA ASN A 66 -30.62 -8.36 14.39
C ASN A 66 -32.05 -7.82 14.59
N ASP A 67 -33.04 -8.62 14.19
CA ASP A 67 -34.50 -8.37 14.33
C ASP A 67 -34.98 -8.36 15.80
N ASP A 68 -34.20 -7.80 16.71
CA ASP A 68 -34.63 -7.58 18.10
C ASP A 68 -34.84 -6.08 18.29
N GLY A 69 -36.10 -5.66 18.11
CA GLY A 69 -36.58 -4.27 18.02
C GLY A 69 -36.39 -3.43 19.28
N THR A 70 -35.14 -3.21 19.68
CA THR A 70 -34.77 -2.21 20.68
C THR A 70 -34.25 -0.97 19.97
N GLU A 71 -35.13 0.00 19.78
CA GLU A 71 -34.79 1.37 19.39
C GLU A 71 -33.89 1.99 20.47
N GLN A 72 -32.57 1.89 20.29
CA GLN A 72 -31.62 2.73 21.02
C GLN A 72 -31.35 3.98 20.19
N ASN A 73 -32.06 5.06 20.55
CA ASN A 73 -31.75 6.42 20.12
C ASN A 73 -30.50 6.90 20.84
N ASP A 74 -29.32 6.51 20.36
CA ASP A 74 -28.08 7.19 20.71
C ASP A 74 -27.59 7.96 19.49
N GLU A 75 -27.65 9.29 19.56
CA GLU A 75 -26.97 10.20 18.62
C GLU A 75 -25.44 10.08 18.81
N GLN A 76 -24.87 8.92 18.49
CA GLN A 76 -23.43 8.78 18.36
C GLN A 76 -23.05 9.26 16.96
N THR A 77 -22.33 10.38 16.91
CA THR A 77 -21.69 10.85 15.69
C THR A 77 -20.65 9.80 15.29
N GLU A 78 -20.96 8.98 14.29
CA GLU A 78 -20.00 8.02 13.72
C GLU A 78 -18.78 8.78 13.22
N GLU A 79 -17.66 8.71 13.96
CA GLU A 79 -16.40 9.28 13.52
C GLU A 79 -15.91 8.50 12.29
N GLU A 80 -15.62 9.20 11.19
CA GLU A 80 -15.08 8.56 10.00
C GLU A 80 -13.79 7.79 10.35
N PRO A 81 -13.63 6.55 9.87
CA PRO A 81 -12.48 5.73 10.22
C PRO A 81 -11.18 6.39 9.76
N GLU A 82 -10.16 6.40 10.64
CA GLU A 82 -8.86 6.98 10.34
C GLU A 82 -8.22 6.34 9.10
N VAL A 83 -7.99 7.14 8.06
CA VAL A 83 -7.29 6.72 6.84
C VAL A 83 -5.79 6.94 6.99
N ARG A 84 -5.00 5.88 6.77
CA ARG A 84 -3.53 5.96 6.72
C ARG A 84 -3.04 5.85 5.29
N TYR A 85 -2.20 6.79 4.88
CA TYR A 85 -1.55 6.78 3.58
C TYR A 85 -0.19 6.06 3.63
N ILE A 86 -0.01 5.07 2.76
CA ILE A 86 1.23 4.30 2.59
C ILE A 86 1.79 4.55 1.19
N THR A 87 3.07 4.91 1.12
CA THR A 87 3.80 5.01 -0.14
C THR A 87 4.37 3.65 -0.52
N HIS A 88 3.93 3.08 -1.64
CA HIS A 88 4.47 1.85 -2.21
C HIS A 88 5.41 2.16 -3.36
N LEU A 89 6.67 1.73 -3.26
CA LEU A 89 7.71 1.94 -4.27
C LEU A 89 8.12 0.59 -4.85
N GLN A 90 7.72 0.30 -6.08
CA GLN A 90 8.07 -0.94 -6.76
C GLN A 90 9.21 -0.74 -7.75
N CYS A 91 10.34 -1.41 -7.55
CA CYS A 91 11.40 -1.50 -8.55
C CYS A 91 10.90 -2.35 -9.75
N LYS A 92 10.97 -1.81 -10.96
CA LYS A 92 10.51 -2.48 -12.19
C LYS A 92 11.66 -2.89 -13.13
N ARG A 93 12.91 -2.69 -12.71
CA ARG A 93 14.11 -2.90 -13.55
C ARG A 93 15.15 -3.83 -12.92
N TRP A 94 14.79 -4.55 -11.86
CA TRP A 94 15.70 -5.57 -11.35
C TRP A 94 15.71 -6.75 -12.34
N PRO A 95 16.88 -7.18 -12.85
CA PRO A 95 16.94 -8.30 -13.77
C PRO A 95 16.78 -9.64 -13.02
N ASP A 96 16.09 -10.60 -13.63
CA ASP A 96 15.93 -11.96 -13.11
C ASP A 96 17.26 -12.65 -12.76
N HIS A 97 18.33 -12.30 -13.51
CA HIS A 97 19.68 -12.80 -13.30
C HIS A 97 20.68 -11.66 -13.20
N GLY A 98 21.47 -11.68 -12.13
CA GLY A 98 22.52 -10.71 -11.86
C GLY A 98 22.00 -9.44 -11.18
N VAL A 99 22.64 -8.32 -11.50
CA VAL A 99 22.32 -6.99 -10.94
C VAL A 99 22.07 -5.98 -12.04
N PRO A 100 21.32 -4.90 -11.78
CA PRO A 100 21.12 -3.83 -12.77
C PRO A 100 22.46 -3.32 -13.32
N LYS A 101 22.54 -3.09 -14.64
CA LYS A 101 23.72 -2.50 -15.30
C LYS A 101 24.08 -1.09 -14.80
N SER A 102 23.14 -0.43 -14.11
CA SER A 102 23.32 0.89 -13.52
C SER A 102 22.61 0.93 -12.17
N THR A 103 23.27 1.56 -11.20
CA THR A 103 22.73 1.78 -9.84
C THR A 103 21.74 2.95 -9.78
N SER A 104 21.53 3.69 -10.87
CA SER A 104 20.66 4.87 -10.87
C SER A 104 19.23 4.58 -10.43
N ALA A 105 18.67 3.41 -10.78
CA ALA A 105 17.31 3.05 -10.40
C ALA A 105 17.21 2.81 -8.87
N ILE A 106 18.16 2.06 -8.30
CA ILE A 106 18.18 1.77 -6.87
C ILE A 106 18.46 3.03 -6.04
N PHE A 107 19.35 3.91 -6.51
CA PHE A 107 19.59 5.19 -5.84
C PHE A 107 18.35 6.08 -5.86
N ARG A 108 17.64 6.19 -6.99
CA ARG A 108 16.39 6.98 -7.03
C ARG A 108 15.33 6.42 -6.09
N LEU A 109 15.19 5.10 -6.04
CA LEU A 109 14.25 4.45 -5.12
C LEU A 109 14.66 4.69 -3.66
N TYR A 110 15.94 4.59 -3.32
CA TYR A 110 16.48 4.92 -2.00
C TYR A 110 16.22 6.38 -1.61
N TYR A 111 16.49 7.34 -2.50
CA TYR A 111 16.24 8.74 -2.20
C TYR A 111 14.75 9.05 -2.04
N LYS A 112 13.87 8.44 -2.85
CA LYS A 112 12.42 8.55 -2.67
C LYS A 112 11.95 7.94 -1.35
N MET A 113 12.49 6.79 -0.98
CA MET A 113 12.21 6.17 0.32
C MET A 113 12.58 7.12 1.47
N LEU A 114 13.73 7.80 1.40
CA LEU A 114 14.13 8.79 2.41
C LEU A 114 13.25 10.03 2.43
N GLU A 115 12.71 10.45 1.28
CA GLU A 115 11.78 11.59 1.19
C GLU A 115 10.45 11.31 1.89
N TYR A 116 9.93 10.09 1.75
CA TYR A 116 8.65 9.66 2.36
C TYR A 116 8.79 9.03 3.74
N ARG A 117 10.01 8.91 4.28
CA ARG A 117 10.25 8.52 5.66
C ARG A 117 10.53 9.79 6.49
N PRO A 118 9.56 10.31 7.26
CA PRO A 118 9.83 11.41 8.19
C PRO A 118 10.98 11.04 9.13
N ARG A 119 11.86 12.00 9.46
CA ARG A 119 13.05 11.73 10.28
C ARG A 119 12.69 11.27 11.70
N ASP A 120 11.55 11.72 12.18
CA ASP A 120 10.92 11.40 13.46
C ASP A 120 10.07 10.11 13.40
N CYS A 121 9.94 9.48 12.23
CA CYS A 121 9.22 8.23 12.08
C CYS A 121 10.11 7.02 12.43
N GLU A 122 9.88 6.46 13.61
CA GLU A 122 10.54 5.23 14.08
C GLU A 122 9.96 3.95 13.47
N ALA A 123 8.79 4.03 12.82
CA ALA A 123 8.16 2.86 12.22
C ALA A 123 9.06 2.22 11.15
N PRO A 124 9.09 0.87 11.07
CA PRO A 124 9.92 0.17 10.11
C PRO A 124 9.47 0.45 8.67
N ILE A 125 10.43 0.41 7.76
CA ILE A 125 10.15 0.33 6.33
C ILE A 125 9.99 -1.14 5.97
N LEU A 126 8.91 -1.47 5.28
CA LEU A 126 8.72 -2.81 4.73
C LEU A 126 9.45 -2.88 3.39
N VAL A 127 10.31 -3.88 3.21
CA VAL A 127 11.06 -4.15 1.97
C VAL A 127 10.78 -5.57 1.54
#